data_AF-A0A1Q7W8X4-F1
#
_entry.id   AF-A0A1Q7W8X4-F1
#
_cell.length_a   1.000
_cell.length_b   1.000
_cell.length_c   1.000
_cell.angle_alpha   90.00
_cell.angle_beta   90.00
_cell.angle_gamma   90.00
#
_symmetry.space_group_name_H-M   'P 1'
#
loop_
_entity.id
_entity.type
_entity.pdbx_description
1 polymer ?
#
loop_
_entity_poly.entity_id
_entity_poly.type
_entity_poly.pdbx_seq_one_letter_code
_entity_poly.pdbx_strand_id
1 'polypeptide(L)'
;MSTKTAATKLGIKPGHTVFPINAPGDYAALVGGLPDGATVVEQGPAADVVHAFARTLAELTAHGQAAVEAARAGGLVWISYPKGGKSELKRDLLWDAVPGWRPVTQIAVDETWSAMRFRPEAEIGT
;
A
#
# COMPACT_ATOMS: atom_id res chain seq x y z
N MET A 1 -17.47 -19.29 5.53
CA MET A 1 -17.42 -17.84 5.24
C MET A 1 -15.98 -17.50 4.89
N SER A 2 -15.59 -17.52 3.62
CA SER A 2 -14.22 -17.15 3.24
C SER A 2 -14.07 -15.64 3.33
N THR A 3 -13.60 -15.15 4.47
CA THR A 3 -13.22 -13.75 4.65
C THR A 3 -12.07 -13.46 3.69
N LYS A 4 -12.25 -12.55 2.73
CA LYS A 4 -11.20 -12.15 1.78
C LYS A 4 -9.92 -11.79 2.54
N THR A 5 -8.77 -12.35 2.14
CA THR A 5 -7.46 -12.02 2.72
C THR A 5 -7.08 -10.58 2.41
N ALA A 6 -6.18 -9.97 3.18
CA ALA A 6 -5.74 -8.61 2.90
C ALA A 6 -5.06 -8.51 1.53
N ALA A 7 -4.34 -9.55 1.07
CA ALA A 7 -3.77 -9.61 -0.27
C ALA A 7 -4.82 -9.40 -1.36
N THR A 8 -5.96 -10.10 -1.27
CA THR A 8 -7.05 -9.94 -2.25
C THR A 8 -7.72 -8.56 -2.18
N LYS A 9 -7.81 -7.96 -0.99
CA LYS A 9 -8.35 -6.59 -0.81
C LYS A 9 -7.40 -5.53 -1.36
N LEU A 10 -6.09 -5.75 -1.24
CA LEU A 10 -5.04 -4.92 -1.84
C LEU A 10 -4.98 -5.05 -3.37
N GLY A 11 -5.72 -6.00 -3.96
CA GLY A 11 -5.75 -6.23 -5.40
C GLY A 11 -4.54 -7.02 -5.92
N ILE A 12 -3.82 -7.73 -5.04
CA ILE A 12 -2.77 -8.66 -5.43
C ILE A 12 -3.43 -9.84 -6.17
N LYS A 13 -2.96 -10.11 -7.38
CA LYS A 13 -3.46 -11.21 -8.24
C LYS A 13 -2.37 -12.26 -8.44
N PRO A 14 -2.72 -13.48 -8.90
CA PRO A 14 -1.73 -14.47 -9.30
C PRO A 14 -0.69 -13.89 -10.27
N GLY A 15 0.58 -14.25 -10.06
CA GLY A 15 1.70 -13.78 -10.88
C GLY A 15 2.14 -12.33 -10.65
N HIS A 16 1.48 -11.56 -9.78
CA HIS A 16 1.90 -10.18 -9.49
C HIS A 16 3.24 -10.13 -8.75
N THR A 17 4.04 -9.12 -9.10
CA THR A 17 5.16 -8.68 -8.29
C THR A 17 4.70 -7.70 -7.23
N VAL A 18 5.06 -7.94 -5.97
CA VAL A 18 4.68 -7.12 -4.83
C VAL A 18 5.92 -6.56 -4.16
N PHE A 19 6.00 -5.23 -4.07
CA PHE A 19 7.09 -4.53 -3.41
C PHE A 19 6.62 -3.88 -2.11
N PRO A 20 6.87 -4.52 -0.95
CA PRO A 20 6.61 -3.90 0.34
C PRO A 20 7.73 -2.93 0.72
N ILE A 21 7.36 -1.74 1.18
CA ILE A 21 8.32 -0.73 1.68
C ILE A 21 8.11 -0.57 3.18
N ASN A 22 9.17 -0.83 3.96
CA ASN A 22 9.16 -0.72 5.43
C ASN A 22 8.10 -1.61 6.13
N ALA A 23 7.84 -2.81 5.60
CA ALA A 23 6.88 -3.72 6.22
C ALA A 23 7.32 -4.13 7.64
N PRO A 24 6.40 -4.22 8.62
CA PRO A 24 6.72 -4.43 10.04
C PRO A 24 7.10 -5.89 10.39
N GLY A 25 7.44 -6.73 9.40
CA GLY A 25 7.71 -8.16 9.57
C GLY A 25 7.50 -8.94 8.28
N ASP A 26 7.14 -10.22 8.41
CA ASP A 26 6.79 -11.07 7.26
C ASP A 26 5.57 -10.52 6.52
N TYR A 27 5.81 -10.02 5.31
CA TYR A 27 4.78 -9.41 4.49
C TYR A 27 3.71 -10.41 4.06
N ALA A 28 4.10 -11.63 3.66
CA ALA A 28 3.17 -12.63 3.17
C ALA A 28 2.22 -13.06 4.29
N ALA A 29 2.75 -13.27 5.51
CA ALA A 29 1.93 -13.53 6.67
C ALA A 29 1.00 -12.35 7.01
N LEU A 30 1.51 -11.12 6.96
CA LEU A 30 0.75 -9.90 7.25
C LEU A 30 -0.44 -9.70 6.32
N VAL A 31 -0.31 -10.03 5.03
CA VAL A 31 -1.42 -9.92 4.07
C VAL A 31 -2.34 -11.15 4.01
N GLY A 32 -2.08 -12.15 4.86
CA GLY A 32 -2.86 -13.39 4.94
C GLY A 32 -2.58 -14.37 3.80
N GLY A 33 -1.33 -14.42 3.34
CA GLY A 33 -0.85 -15.25 2.23
C GLY A 33 -0.90 -14.53 0.88
N LEU A 34 -0.02 -14.94 -0.02
CA LEU A 34 0.02 -14.45 -1.41
C LEU A 34 -0.73 -15.40 -2.34
N PRO A 35 -1.42 -14.89 -3.38
CA PRO A 35 -1.97 -15.71 -4.45
C PRO A 35 -0.89 -16.49 -5.20
N ASP A 36 -1.29 -17.55 -5.89
CA ASP A 36 -0.39 -18.42 -6.65
C ASP A 36 0.52 -17.64 -7.61
N GLY A 37 1.82 -17.89 -7.53
CA GLY A 37 2.82 -17.26 -8.39
C GLY A 37 3.06 -15.77 -8.12
N ALA A 38 2.34 -15.13 -7.19
CA ALA A 38 2.69 -13.78 -6.75
C ALA A 38 3.95 -13.83 -5.89
N THR A 39 4.86 -12.88 -6.09
CA THR A 39 6.17 -12.86 -5.43
C THR A 39 6.43 -11.54 -4.72
N VAL A 40 7.07 -11.63 -3.55
CA VAL A 40 7.64 -10.45 -2.89
C VAL A 40 9.00 -10.17 -3.52
N VAL A 41 9.22 -8.93 -3.94
CA VAL A 41 10.52 -8.46 -4.41
C VAL A 41 11.12 -7.52 -3.38
N GLU A 42 12.44 -7.55 -3.21
CA GLU A 42 13.16 -6.68 -2.27
C GLU A 42 13.58 -5.35 -2.90
N GLN A 43 13.57 -5.28 -4.23
CA GLN A 43 13.91 -4.12 -5.02
C GLN A 43 13.01 -4.12 -6.25
N GLY A 44 12.67 -2.94 -6.75
CA GLY A 44 11.98 -2.88 -8.03
C GLY A 44 11.80 -1.45 -8.51
N PRO A 45 12.35 -1.09 -9.68
CA PRO A 45 11.53 -0.35 -10.61
C PRO A 45 10.41 -1.28 -11.13
N ALA A 46 9.19 -0.74 -11.20
CA ALA A 46 8.04 -1.31 -11.92
C ALA A 46 7.32 -2.54 -11.31
N ALA A 47 7.07 -2.57 -10.00
CA ALA A 47 6.23 -3.60 -9.39
C ALA A 47 4.72 -3.42 -9.72
N ASP A 48 3.96 -4.51 -9.78
CA ASP A 48 2.49 -4.49 -9.99
C ASP A 48 1.75 -3.89 -8.80
N VAL A 49 2.22 -4.20 -7.59
CA VAL A 49 1.66 -3.70 -6.33
C VAL A 49 2.79 -3.21 -5.44
N VAL A 50 2.76 -1.93 -5.07
CA VAL A 50 3.65 -1.36 -4.07
C VAL A 50 2.86 -1.07 -2.81
N HIS A 51 3.36 -1.54 -1.67
CA HIS A 51 2.68 -1.41 -0.38
C HIS A 51 3.65 -0.87 0.67
N ALA A 52 3.60 0.44 0.88
CA ALA A 52 4.41 1.13 1.87
C ALA A 52 3.75 1.12 3.25
N PHE A 53 4.56 1.25 4.30
CA PHE A 53 4.10 1.33 5.69
C PHE A 53 4.76 2.52 6.38
N ALA A 54 3.95 3.32 7.08
CA ALA A 54 4.42 4.49 7.81
C ALA A 54 3.74 4.61 9.18
N ARG A 55 4.52 4.98 10.20
CA ARG A 55 4.03 5.27 11.56
C ARG A 55 4.17 6.75 11.92
N THR A 56 5.09 7.46 11.26
CA THR A 56 5.37 8.89 11.45
C THR A 56 5.14 9.68 10.16
N LEU A 57 5.03 11.01 10.28
CA LEU A 57 4.89 11.87 9.10
C LEU A 57 6.13 11.83 8.17
N ALA A 58 7.32 11.70 8.75
CA ALA A 58 8.57 11.59 7.99
C ALA A 58 8.60 10.30 7.16
N GLU A 59 8.24 9.16 7.76
CA GLU A 59 8.11 7.88 7.06
C GLU A 59 7.01 7.94 5.98
N LEU A 60 5.89 8.59 6.29
CA LEU A 60 4.79 8.73 5.34
C LEU A 60 5.24 9.45 4.06
N THR A 61 5.95 10.56 4.23
CA THR A 61 6.47 11.35 3.10
C THR A 61 7.51 10.55 2.31
N ALA A 62 8.51 9.98 2.99
CA ALA A 62 9.61 9.26 2.35
C ALA A 62 9.11 7.99 1.63
N HIS A 63 8.29 7.18 2.29
CA HIS A 63 7.81 5.92 1.74
C HIS A 63 6.68 6.13 0.74
N GLY A 64 5.89 7.18 0.86
CA GLY A 64 4.87 7.55 -0.13
C GLY A 64 5.50 7.89 -1.49
N GLN A 65 6.55 8.71 -1.49
CA GLN A 65 7.30 9.02 -2.71
C GLN A 65 7.96 7.76 -3.31
N ALA A 66 8.67 6.99 -2.49
CA ALA A 66 9.28 5.73 -2.94
C ALA A 66 8.25 4.74 -3.50
N ALA A 67 7.04 4.72 -2.94
CA ALA A 67 5.98 3.82 -3.39
C ALA A 67 5.49 4.15 -4.81
N VAL A 68 5.40 5.43 -5.14
CA VAL A 68 5.05 5.89 -6.49
C VAL A 68 6.15 5.60 -7.49
N GLU A 69 7.41 5.86 -7.13
CA GLU A 69 8.55 5.66 -8.02
C GLU A 69 8.78 4.18 -8.34
N ALA A 70 8.48 3.29 -7.40
CA ALA A 70 8.64 1.85 -7.58
C ALA A 70 7.48 1.18 -8.34
N ALA A 71 6.32 1.85 -8.45
CA ALA A 71 5.17 1.29 -9.12
C ALA A 71 5.30 1.37 -10.64
N ARG A 72 4.91 0.33 -11.36
CA ARG A 72 4.78 0.43 -12.82
C ARG A 72 3.61 1.33 -13.21
N ALA A 73 3.57 1.76 -14.46
CA ALA A 73 2.40 2.45 -15.01
C ALA A 73 1.14 1.57 -14.85
N GLY A 74 0.08 2.15 -14.26
CA GLY A 74 -1.15 1.45 -13.89
C GLY A 74 -1.04 0.47 -12.72
N GLY A 75 0.09 0.45 -12.01
CA GLY A 75 0.31 -0.34 -10.80
C GLY A 75 -0.53 0.13 -9.62
N LEU A 76 -0.62 -0.71 -8.58
CA LEU A 76 -1.36 -0.42 -7.36
C LEU A 76 -0.42 0.17 -6.30
N VAL A 77 -0.66 1.41 -5.89
CA VAL A 77 0.08 2.05 -4.80
C VAL A 77 -0.77 2.08 -3.54
N TRP A 78 -0.25 1.49 -2.45
CA TRP A 78 -0.88 1.45 -1.14
C TRP A 78 0.06 1.98 -0.07
N ILE A 79 -0.48 2.74 0.88
CA ILE A 79 0.23 3.17 2.08
C ILE A 79 -0.55 2.75 3.32
N SER A 80 0.08 1.94 4.16
CA SER A 80 -0.43 1.45 5.43
C SER A 80 0.03 2.30 6.60
N TYR A 81 -0.88 2.54 7.54
CA TYR A 81 -0.63 3.30 8.77
C TYR A 81 -1.39 2.72 9.96
N PRO A 82 -0.88 2.87 11.21
CA PRO A 82 -1.55 2.36 12.40
C PRO A 82 -2.89 3.05 12.62
N LYS A 83 -3.97 2.27 12.71
CA LYS A 83 -5.32 2.78 12.97
C LYS A 83 -5.59 2.98 14.47
N GLY A 84 -6.67 3.70 14.77
CA GLY A 84 -7.20 3.84 16.14
C GLY A 84 -6.38 4.77 17.05
N GLY A 85 -5.78 5.83 16.50
CA GLY A 85 -5.02 6.81 17.29
C GLY A 85 -3.65 6.31 17.77
N LYS A 86 -3.19 5.16 17.25
CA LYS A 86 -1.87 4.59 17.54
C LYS A 86 -0.72 5.30 16.82
N SER A 87 -1.04 6.28 15.97
CA SER A 87 -0.07 7.12 15.27
C SER A 87 -0.53 8.57 15.25
N GLU A 88 0.41 9.49 15.02
CA GLU A 88 0.14 10.91 14.77
C GLU A 88 -0.47 11.18 13.39
N LEU A 89 -0.53 10.16 12.53
CA LEU A 89 -0.99 10.25 11.15
C LEU A 89 -2.51 10.43 11.09
N LYS A 90 -2.93 11.67 10.87
CA LYS A 90 -4.33 12.01 10.59
C LYS A 90 -4.66 11.74 9.12
N ARG A 91 -5.95 11.52 8.85
CA ARG A 91 -6.47 11.26 7.49
C ARG A 91 -6.03 12.33 6.49
N ASP A 92 -6.11 13.59 6.88
CA ASP A 92 -5.78 14.71 5.99
C ASP A 92 -4.30 14.69 5.59
N LEU A 93 -3.40 14.37 6.54
CA LEU A 93 -1.96 14.21 6.26
C LEU A 93 -1.67 13.06 5.30
N LEU A 94 -2.49 12.00 5.32
CA LEU A 94 -2.37 10.89 4.38
C LEU A 94 -2.81 11.28 2.97
N TRP A 95 -3.74 12.22 2.82
CA TRP A 95 -4.18 12.69 1.51
C TRP A 95 -3.07 13.47 0.81
N ASP A 96 -2.30 14.25 1.57
CA ASP A 96 -1.19 15.05 1.07
C ASP A 96 0.14 14.27 1.02
N ALA A 97 0.13 12.97 1.38
CA ALA A 97 1.34 12.15 1.48
C ALA A 97 2.08 11.99 0.15
N VAL A 98 1.37 12.11 -0.97
CA VAL A 98 1.88 11.84 -2.31
C VAL A 98 1.40 12.91 -3.30
N PRO A 99 2.22 13.93 -3.59
CA PRO A 99 1.87 14.98 -4.54
C PRO A 99 1.52 14.43 -5.94
N GLY A 100 0.45 14.96 -6.56
CA GLY A 100 -0.02 14.52 -7.88
C GLY A 100 -0.77 13.17 -7.88
N TRP A 101 -1.00 12.59 -6.70
CA TRP A 101 -1.80 11.39 -6.52
C TRP A 101 -2.94 11.68 -5.54
N ARG A 102 -4.06 10.98 -5.72
CA ARG A 102 -5.21 11.08 -4.82
C ARG A 102 -5.54 9.75 -4.17
N PRO A 103 -5.98 9.79 -2.91
CA PRO A 103 -6.51 8.63 -2.24
C PRO A 103 -7.86 8.25 -2.85
N VAL A 104 -8.05 6.96 -3.16
CA VAL A 104 -9.27 6.47 -3.83
C VAL A 104 -10.00 5.38 -3.05
N THR A 105 -9.31 4.67 -2.17
CA THR A 105 -9.90 3.55 -1.42
C THR A 105 -9.14 3.36 -0.12
N GLN A 106 -9.85 2.97 0.95
CA GLN A 106 -9.24 2.61 2.22
C GLN A 106 -9.73 1.23 2.65
N ILE A 107 -8.83 0.38 3.17
CA ILE A 107 -9.15 -0.95 3.70
C ILE A 107 -8.46 -1.18 5.05
N ALA A 108 -8.97 -2.14 5.82
CA ALA A 108 -8.22 -2.72 6.94
C ALA A 108 -7.38 -3.90 6.41
N VAL A 109 -6.08 -3.87 6.70
CA VAL A 109 -5.16 -4.98 6.42
C VAL A 109 -5.31 -6.03 7.52
N ASP A 110 -5.13 -5.61 8.77
CA ASP A 110 -5.31 -6.44 9.97
C ASP A 110 -5.90 -5.60 11.12
N GLU A 111 -5.69 -6.03 12.37
CA GLU A 111 -6.12 -5.31 13.58
C GLU A 111 -5.31 -4.03 13.87
N THR A 112 -4.15 -3.87 13.25
CA THR A 112 -3.20 -2.78 13.50
C THR A 112 -3.20 -1.75 12.37
N TRP A 113 -3.25 -2.19 11.12
CA TRP A 113 -2.98 -1.39 9.94
C TRP A 113 -4.23 -1.13 9.11
N SER A 114 -4.39 0.15 8.72
CA SER A 114 -5.26 0.55 7.63
C SER A 114 -4.41 0.90 6.42
N ALA A 115 -4.79 0.45 5.23
CA ALA A 115 -4.14 0.80 3.97
C ALA A 115 -4.99 1.76 3.16
N MET A 116 -4.36 2.80 2.60
CA MET A 116 -4.96 3.76 1.69
C MET A 116 -4.36 3.58 0.30
N ARG A 117 -5.22 3.42 -0.70
CA ARG A 117 -4.83 3.31 -2.10
C ARG A 117 -4.73 4.68 -2.73
N PHE A 118 -3.66 4.90 -3.48
CA PHE A 118 -3.45 6.11 -4.26
C PHE A 118 -3.54 5.81 -5.75
N ARG A 119 -4.01 6.78 -6.52
CA ARG A 119 -3.96 6.77 -7.99
C ARG A 119 -3.49 8.14 -8.50
N PRO A 120 -2.81 8.22 -9.66
CA PRO A 120 -2.45 9.50 -10.24
C PRO A 120 -3.69 10.34 -10.49
N GLU A 121 -3.64 11.64 -10.19
CA GLU A 121 -4.77 12.55 -10.41
C GLU A 121 -5.26 12.54 -11.86
N ALA A 122 -4.33 12.45 -12.81
CA ALA A 122 -4.63 12.40 -14.24
C ALA A 122 -5.45 11.17 -14.67
N GLU A 123 -5.49 10.11 -13.85
CA GLU A 123 -6.24 8.88 -14.15
C GLU A 123 -7.58 8.78 -13.41
N ILE A 124 -7.91 9.78 -12.59
CA ILE A 124 -9.16 9.86 -11.86
C ILE A 124 -10.05 10.81 -12.66
N GLY A 125 -11.03 10.24 -13.39
CA GLY A 125 -12.01 11.02 -14.14
C GLY A 125 -12.75 11.99 -13.22
N THR A 126 -12.87 13.24 -13.67
CA THR A 126 -13.71 14.29 -13.06
C THR A 126 -15.17 13.89 -12.99
#